data_AF-A0A3D0TJ30-F1
#
_entry.id   AF-A0A3D0TJ30-F1
#
_cell.length_a   1.000
_cell.length_b   1.000
_cell.length_c   1.000
_cell.angle_alpha   90.00
_cell.angle_beta   90.00
_cell.angle_gamma   90.00
#
_symmetry.space_group_name_H-M   'P 1'
#
loop_
_entity.id
_entity.type
_entity.pdbx_description
1 polymer ?
#
loop_
_entity_poly.entity_id
_entity_poly.type
_entity_poly.pdbx_seq_one_letter_code
_entity_poly.pdbx_strand_id
1 'polypeptide(L)' 'MSIHTEYTSYSVESTIFNGYLAWDETTNEKRPGVLVFPEWWGMNEYIQKRTKQIAELGFV' A
#
# COMPACT_ATOMS: atom_id res chain seq x y z
N MET A 1 0.57 -8.32 15.13
CA MET A 1 0.44 -7.75 13.78
C MET A 1 1.75 -7.98 13.06
N SER A 2 1.70 -8.57 11.88
CA SER A 2 2.86 -8.73 10.99
C SER A 2 2.49 -8.03 9.69
N ILE A 3 3.13 -6.91 9.39
CA ILE A 3 2.78 -6.14 8.19
C ILE A 3 3.57 -6.70 7.01
N HIS A 4 2.83 -7.28 6.08
CA HIS A 4 3.34 -7.63 4.77
C HIS A 4 3.34 -6.41 3.87
N THR A 5 4.36 -6.29 3.03
CA THR A 5 4.45 -5.20 2.05
C THR A 5 4.98 -5.73 0.74
N GLU A 6 4.35 -5.33 -0.36
CA GLU A 6 4.80 -5.72 -1.69
C GLU A 6 4.61 -4.60 -2.71
N TYR A 7 5.37 -4.67 -3.80
CA TYR A 7 5.09 -3.87 -4.99
C TYR A 7 4.13 -4.64 -5.89
N THR A 8 3.05 -3.96 -6.30
CA THR A 8 2.06 -4.51 -7.21
C THR A 8 2.01 -3.68 -8.48
N SER A 9 2.09 -4.34 -9.64
CA SER A 9 1.94 -3.66 -10.92
C SER A 9 0.47 -3.61 -11.32
N TYR A 10 0.02 -2.45 -11.78
CA TYR A 10 -1.32 -2.28 -12.33
C TYR A 10 -1.25 -1.49 -13.63
N SER A 11 -2.20 -1.75 -14.54
CA SER A 11 -2.29 -1.02 -15.80
C SER A 11 -3.44 -0.02 -15.78
N VAL A 12 -3.18 1.17 -16.29
CA VAL A 12 -4.22 2.12 -16.69
C VAL A 12 -3.98 2.39 -18.17
N GLU A 13 -4.95 2.00 -19.00
CA GLU A 13 -4.82 1.97 -20.45
C GLU A 13 -3.59 1.16 -20.90
N SER A 14 -2.64 1.79 -21.60
CA SER A 14 -1.39 1.18 -22.05
C SER A 14 -0.20 1.45 -21.12
N THR A 15 -0.42 2.11 -19.98
CA THR A 15 0.66 2.49 -19.06
C THR A 15 0.66 1.56 -17.86
N ILE A 16 1.84 0.99 -17.55
CA ILE A 16 2.05 0.15 -16.36
C ILE A 16 2.56 1.04 -15.24
N PHE A 17 1.90 0.96 -14.10
CA PHE A 17 2.25 1.64 -12.85
C PHE A 17 2.62 0.60 -11.79
N ASN A 18 3.40 1.04 -10.81
CA ASN A 18 3.76 0.22 -9.65
C ASN A 18 3.21 0.88 -8.39
N GLY A 19 2.31 0.18 -7.71
CA GLY A 19 1.80 0.53 -6.39
C GLY A 19 2.61 -0.15 -5.30
N TYR A 20 2.47 0.37 -4.08
CA TYR A 20 3.01 -0.23 -2.87
C TYR A 20 1.83 -0.60 -1.96
N LEU A 21 1.66 -1.88 -1.68
CA LEU A 21 0.57 -2.43 -0.90
C LEU A 21 1.08 -2.87 0.47
N ALA A 22 0.33 -2.58 1.53
CA ALA A 22 0.67 -3.01 2.89
C ALA A 22 -0.57 -3.50 3.64
N TRP A 23 -0.48 -4.64 4.31
CA TRP A 23 -1.58 -5.18 5.13
C TRP A 23 -1.05 -6.05 6.27
N ASP A 24 -1.83 -6.21 7.34
CA ASP A 24 -1.53 -7.24 8.36
C ASP A 24 -1.88 -8.63 7.79
N GLU A 25 -0.88 -9.49 7.63
CA GLU A 25 -1.02 -10.84 7.06
C GLU A 25 -1.52 -11.88 8.06
N THR A 26 -1.67 -11.50 9.33
CA THR A 26 -2.13 -12.42 10.39
C THR A 26 -3.63 -12.72 10.33
N THR A 27 -4.40 -12.00 9.49
CA THR A 27 -5.84 -12.19 9.30
C THR A 27 -6.25 -12.09 7.83
N ASN A 28 -7.23 -12.91 7.46
CA ASN A 28 -7.87 -12.92 6.13
C ASN A 28 -9.25 -12.21 6.13
N GLU A 29 -9.60 -11.51 7.20
CA GLU A 29 -10.85 -10.75 7.25
C GLU A 29 -10.84 -9.57 6.27
N LYS A 30 -12.02 -9.24 5.74
CA LYS A 30 -12.21 -8.07 4.88
C LYS A 30 -11.99 -6.80 5.69
N ARG A 31 -11.22 -5.87 5.13
CA ARG A 31 -10.85 -4.60 5.76
C ARG A 31 -11.14 -3.43 4.83
N PRO A 32 -11.41 -2.23 5.37
CA PRO A 32 -11.51 -1.03 4.57
C PRO A 32 -10.17 -0.72 3.88
N GLY A 33 -10.26 -0.35 2.60
CA GLY A 33 -9.11 0.02 1.79
C GLY A 33 -8.80 1.52 1.85
N VAL A 34 -7.53 1.90 1.86
CA VAL A 34 -7.06 3.29 1.84
C VAL A 34 -6.04 3.49 0.72
N LEU A 35 -6.36 4.37 -0.21
CA LEU A 35 -5.41 4.75 -1.26
C LEU A 35 -4.53 5.90 -0.79
N VAL A 36 -3.21 5.68 -0.79
CA VAL A 36 -2.21 6.67 -0.36
C VAL A 36 -1.54 7.27 -1.60
N PHE A 37 -1.75 8.56 -1.83
CA PHE A 37 -1.09 9.26 -2.93
C PHE A 37 0.26 9.83 -2.49
N PRO A 38 1.35 9.56 -3.24
CA PRO A 38 2.63 10.18 -2.98
C PRO A 38 2.61 11.67 -3.30
N GLU A 39 3.61 12.37 -2.76
CA GLU A 39 3.94 13.74 -3.16
C GLU A 39 4.55 13.76 -4.59
N TRP A 40 4.89 14.95 -5.10
CA TRP A 40 5.43 15.10 -6.46
C TRP A 40 6.78 14.39 -6.68
N TRP A 41 7.44 13.93 -5.62
CA TRP A 41 8.65 13.11 -5.66
C TRP A 41 8.39 11.63 -5.97
N GLY A 42 7.12 11.20 -6.00
CA GLY A 42 6.73 9.83 -6.31
C GLY A 42 6.90 8.84 -5.15
N MET A 43 6.98 7.55 -5.50
CA MET A 43 7.08 6.45 -4.55
C MET A 43 8.45 6.43 -3.85
N ASN A 44 8.50 6.84 -2.57
CA ASN A 44 9.72 6.92 -1.77
C ASN A 44 9.55 6.26 -0.38
N GLU A 45 10.61 6.22 0.42
CA GLU A 45 10.58 5.60 1.77
C GLU A 45 9.55 6.26 2.70
N TYR A 46 9.34 7.57 2.56
CA TYR A 46 8.37 8.30 3.38
C TYR A 46 6.95 7.79 3.11
N ILE A 47 6.53 7.70 1.85
CA ILE A 47 5.19 7.24 1.52
C ILE A 47 5.00 5.77 1.88
N GLN A 48 6.01 4.92 1.66
CA GLN A 48 5.98 3.51 2.07
C GLN A 48 5.79 3.36 3.58
N LYS A 49 6.52 4.16 4.38
CA LYS A 49 6.35 4.20 5.83
C LYS A 49 4.94 4.62 6.23
N ARG A 50 4.35 5.61 5.55
CA ARG A 50 2.97 6.04 5.81
C ARG A 50 1.95 4.95 5.47
N THR A 51 2.11 4.27 4.34
CA THR A 51 1.26 3.13 3.96
C THR A 51 1.32 2.02 5.00
N LYS A 52 2.52 1.70 5.51
CA LYS A 52 2.70 0.71 6.59
C LYS A 52 1.99 1.13 7.89
N GLN A 53 2.11 2.40 8.29
CA GLN A 53 1.43 2.92 9.49
C GLN A 53 -0.09 2.84 9.36
N ILE A 54 -0.63 3.04 8.16
CA ILE A 54 -2.07 2.87 7.90
C ILE A 54 -2.47 1.39 8.02
N ALA A 55 -1.65 0.47 7.51
CA ALA A 55 -1.89 -0.97 7.69
C ALA A 55 -1.86 -1.40 9.17
N GLU A 56 -0.98 -0.81 9.99
CA GLU A 56 -0.91 -1.03 11.44
C GLU A 56 -2.19 -0.58 12.19
N LEU A 57 -2.99 0.31 11.59
CA LEU A 57 -4.30 0.73 12.11
C LEU A 57 -5.45 -0.21 11.69
N GLY A 58 -5.15 -1.28 10.93
CA GLY A 58 -6.14 -2.27 10.50
C GLY A 58 -6.74 -2.04 9.11
N PHE A 59 -6.16 -1.13 8.31
CA PHE A 59 -6.55 -0.90 6.92
C PHE A 59 -5.72 -1.76 5.95
N VAL A 60 -6.10 -1.72 4.67
CA VAL A 60 -5.36 -2.28 3.52
C VAL A 60 -5.08 -1.18 2.51
#